data_AF-A0A2U1FHQ9-F1
#
_entry.id   AF-A0A2U1FHQ9-F1
#
_cell.length_a   1.000
_cell.length_b   1.000
_cell.length_c   1.000
_cell.angle_alpha   90.00
_cell.angle_beta   90.00
_cell.angle_gamma   90.00
#
_symmetry.space_group_name_H-M   'P 1'
#
loop_
_entity.id
_entity.type
_entity.pdbx_description
1 polymer ?
#
loop_
_entity_poly.entity_id
_entity_poly.type
_entity_poly.pdbx_seq_one_letter_code
_entity_poly.pdbx_strand_id
1 'polypeptide(L)'
;MPNPGPRPPAAPPATTPAGEVRPEWAPPPTSPAPVTAGDVSGERAQARLAASLRTLELTVRRRLDGLLQGNHLGLVPGPGTEPGEPRPYQPGDDVRRMDWAVTARTTEPHIRETIADRELETQLVVDLSPSLDFGTAACEKRDLVVAACAAVVHLTRGGGNRVGAVVATGARTERLPARGGETAARELLRRIAGTPPAPEGTRGDLPGALEALRRPPRRRGLVVVVSDFLGDVDWERALRALRARHDLLAVEVVDPRDEELPDVGTVVLADPETGHRREVTTTATLRRRFAAEAAAHRARVAAALRGAGAAHLVLRTDRDWVADVVRFAVARKRGWSGGATTGRVPTPAPGAATSPGASPDAGIELRSAASPGPFGRA
;
A
#
# COMPACT_ATOMS: atom_id res chain seq x y z
N MET A 1 -3.90 -22.82 -45.32
CA MET A 1 -3.23 -22.04 -44.27
C MET A 1 -3.87 -20.65 -44.25
N PRO A 2 -4.49 -20.20 -43.16
CA PRO A 2 -5.14 -18.90 -43.15
C PRO A 2 -4.11 -17.78 -42.98
N ASN A 3 -4.25 -16.77 -43.82
CA ASN A 3 -3.47 -15.54 -43.90
C ASN A 3 -3.60 -14.72 -42.60
N PRO A 4 -2.51 -14.33 -41.91
CA PRO A 4 -2.62 -13.44 -40.76
C PRO A 4 -2.95 -12.03 -41.26
N GLY A 5 -4.14 -11.54 -40.90
CA GLY A 5 -4.55 -10.17 -41.21
C GLY A 5 -3.56 -9.12 -40.68
N PRO A 6 -3.59 -7.89 -41.24
CA PRO A 6 -2.63 -6.85 -40.89
C PRO A 6 -2.69 -6.52 -39.40
N ARG A 7 -1.52 -6.50 -38.74
CA ARG A 7 -1.37 -6.03 -37.36
C ARG A 7 -1.92 -4.60 -37.26
N PRO A 8 -2.83 -4.30 -36.31
CA PRO A 8 -3.28 -2.93 -36.10
C PRO A 8 -2.12 -2.05 -35.62
N PRO A 9 -2.11 -0.75 -35.95
CA PRO A 9 -1.10 0.18 -35.47
C PRO A 9 -1.12 0.24 -33.94
N ALA A 10 0.07 0.23 -33.33
CA ALA A 10 0.24 0.41 -31.90
C ALA A 10 -0.48 1.69 -31.45
N ALA A 11 -1.10 1.65 -30.26
CA ALA A 11 -1.63 2.86 -29.63
C ALA A 11 -0.52 3.92 -29.62
N PRO A 12 -0.79 5.18 -30.02
CA PRO A 12 0.22 6.21 -29.90
C PRO A 12 0.63 6.30 -28.43
N PRO A 13 1.94 6.43 -28.12
CA PRO A 13 2.36 6.68 -26.75
C PRO A 13 1.67 7.94 -26.27
N ALA A 14 1.21 7.95 -25.01
CA ALA A 14 0.71 9.15 -24.35
C ALA A 14 1.76 10.25 -24.53
N THR A 15 1.52 11.11 -25.52
CA THR A 15 2.43 12.19 -25.85
C THR A 15 2.08 13.25 -24.83
N THR A 16 2.90 13.38 -23.79
CA THR A 16 2.88 14.57 -22.93
C THR A 16 2.81 15.78 -23.86
N PRO A 17 1.81 16.68 -23.74
CA PRO A 17 1.77 17.87 -24.56
C PRO A 17 3.10 18.60 -24.40
N ALA A 18 3.80 18.78 -25.52
CA ALA A 18 5.13 19.37 -25.55
C ALA A 18 5.05 20.79 -24.95
N GLY A 19 5.56 20.97 -23.73
CA GLY A 19 5.66 22.28 -23.09
C GLY A 19 5.37 22.31 -21.58
N GLU A 20 4.75 21.28 -21.00
CA GLU A 20 4.48 21.29 -19.55
C GLU A 20 5.72 20.86 -18.75
N VAL A 21 6.30 21.80 -18.00
CA VAL A 21 7.43 21.55 -17.10
C VAL A 21 6.97 20.55 -16.05
N ARG A 22 7.56 19.35 -16.07
CA ARG A 22 7.30 18.32 -15.07
C ARG A 22 7.52 18.91 -13.67
N PRO A 23 6.50 18.91 -12.79
CA PRO A 23 6.62 19.59 -11.52
C PRO A 23 7.67 18.90 -10.64
N GLU A 24 8.40 19.68 -9.83
CA GLU A 24 9.52 19.20 -9.01
C GLU A 24 9.12 18.08 -8.02
N TRP A 25 7.86 18.09 -7.59
CA TRP A 25 7.33 17.07 -6.68
C TRP A 25 7.10 15.72 -7.38
N ALA A 26 6.92 15.68 -8.71
CA ALA A 26 6.60 14.45 -9.42
C ALA A 26 7.74 13.43 -9.28
N PRO A 27 7.45 12.18 -8.91
CA PRO A 27 8.48 11.16 -8.73
C PRO A 27 9.22 10.94 -10.05
N PRO A 28 10.54 10.69 -10.10
CA PRO A 28 11.25 10.42 -11.35
C PRO A 28 10.62 9.23 -12.10
N PRO A 29 10.63 9.21 -13.45
CA PRO A 29 10.07 8.09 -14.19
C PRO A 29 10.90 6.84 -13.91
N THR A 30 10.22 5.79 -13.49
CA THR A 30 10.76 4.48 -13.12
C THR A 30 10.36 3.40 -14.11
N SER A 31 9.31 3.62 -14.89
CA SER A 31 8.97 2.79 -16.05
C SER A 31 10.12 2.79 -17.07
N PRO A 32 10.57 1.63 -17.58
CA PRO A 32 11.40 1.61 -18.77
C PRO A 32 10.53 2.10 -19.93
N ALA A 33 10.85 3.26 -20.50
CA ALA A 33 10.18 3.76 -21.71
C ALA A 33 10.08 2.64 -22.77
N PRO A 34 9.01 2.59 -23.60
CA PRO A 34 8.82 1.55 -24.59
C PRO A 34 10.08 1.42 -25.46
N VAL A 35 10.71 0.26 -25.35
CA VAL A 35 11.99 -0.05 -25.99
C VAL A 35 11.78 -0.24 -27.49
N THR A 36 12.23 0.72 -28.30
CA THR A 36 12.48 0.49 -29.73
C THR A 36 13.73 -0.37 -29.88
N ALA A 37 13.63 -1.46 -30.63
CA ALA A 37 14.61 -2.56 -30.69
C ALA A 37 16.06 -2.14 -30.99
N GLY A 38 17.01 -2.74 -30.25
CA GLY A 38 18.46 -2.71 -30.50
C GLY A 38 19.25 -3.06 -29.24
N ASP A 39 20.07 -4.13 -29.26
CA ASP A 39 20.69 -4.83 -28.11
C ASP A 39 21.64 -4.03 -27.18
N VAL A 40 21.86 -2.73 -27.43
CA VAL A 40 22.51 -1.78 -26.48
C VAL A 40 21.53 -1.17 -25.46
N SER A 41 20.28 -1.64 -25.45
CA SER A 41 19.16 -1.01 -24.74
C SER A 41 18.98 -1.47 -23.30
N GLY A 42 19.38 -2.70 -22.97
CA GLY A 42 19.19 -3.26 -21.62
C GLY A 42 20.03 -2.56 -20.55
N GLU A 43 21.33 -2.42 -20.79
CA GLU A 43 22.24 -1.74 -19.86
C GLU A 43 21.90 -0.26 -19.69
N ARG A 44 21.54 0.43 -20.79
CA ARG A 44 21.12 1.84 -20.76
C ARG A 44 19.81 2.02 -20.01
N ALA A 45 18.83 1.15 -20.21
CA ALA A 45 17.57 1.17 -19.48
C ALA A 45 17.80 0.92 -17.98
N GLN A 46 18.64 -0.06 -17.64
CA GLN A 46 19.01 -0.36 -16.26
C GLN A 46 19.77 0.79 -15.59
N ALA A 47 20.68 1.46 -16.31
CA ALA A 47 21.39 2.64 -15.82
C ALA A 47 20.46 3.83 -15.57
N ARG A 48 19.48 4.05 -16.47
CA ARG A 48 18.43 5.07 -16.31
C ARG A 48 17.56 4.77 -15.09
N LEU A 49 17.06 3.54 -14.97
CA LEU A 49 16.29 3.09 -13.81
C LEU A 49 17.06 3.32 -12.50
N ALA A 50 18.34 2.94 -12.47
CA ALA A 50 19.18 3.16 -11.30
C ALA A 50 19.38 4.65 -10.98
N ALA A 51 19.47 5.52 -11.99
CA ALA A 51 19.55 6.98 -11.79
C ALA A 51 18.23 7.57 -11.27
N SER A 52 17.10 7.13 -11.83
CA SER A 52 15.76 7.50 -11.35
C SER A 52 15.56 7.09 -9.89
N LEU A 53 15.90 5.86 -9.53
CA LEU A 53 15.80 5.38 -8.14
C LEU A 53 16.71 6.13 -7.18
N ARG A 54 17.96 6.45 -7.58
CA ARG A 54 18.85 7.31 -6.77
C ARG A 54 18.24 8.68 -6.55
N THR A 55 17.64 9.27 -7.59
CA THR A 55 16.98 10.58 -7.49
C THR A 55 15.78 10.50 -6.56
N LEU A 56 14.95 9.45 -6.68
CA LEU A 56 13.81 9.21 -5.80
C LEU A 56 14.26 9.04 -4.34
N GLU A 57 15.29 8.23 -4.07
CA GLU A 57 15.87 8.05 -2.74
C GLU A 57 16.32 9.39 -2.14
N LEU A 58 16.98 10.24 -2.93
CA LEU A 58 17.43 11.56 -2.49
C LEU A 58 16.25 12.50 -2.21
N THR A 59 15.22 12.50 -3.05
CA THR A 59 14.00 13.31 -2.86
C THR A 59 13.26 12.88 -1.61
N VAL A 60 13.04 11.58 -1.44
CA VAL A 60 12.43 10.97 -0.25
C VAL A 60 13.21 11.38 0.99
N ARG A 61 14.53 11.14 1.02
CA ARG A 61 15.37 11.47 2.17
C ARG A 61 15.35 12.96 2.49
N ARG A 62 15.61 13.84 1.53
CA ARG A 62 15.68 15.29 1.76
C ARG A 62 14.34 15.87 2.20
N ARG A 63 13.25 15.51 1.50
CA ARG A 63 11.93 16.12 1.76
C ARG A 63 11.25 15.50 2.96
N LEU A 64 11.29 14.17 3.13
CA LEU A 64 10.67 13.54 4.31
C LEU A 64 11.47 13.85 5.57
N ASP A 65 12.80 13.78 5.58
CA ASP A 65 13.56 14.07 6.80
C ASP A 65 13.47 15.56 7.17
N GLY A 66 13.48 16.45 6.17
CA GLY A 66 13.34 17.89 6.37
C GLY A 66 11.96 18.31 6.88
N LEU A 67 10.88 17.66 6.43
CA LEU A 67 9.51 17.97 6.84
C LEU A 67 9.07 17.21 8.10
N LEU A 68 9.68 16.06 8.38
CA LEU A 68 9.38 15.22 9.53
C LEU A 68 10.43 15.33 10.64
N GLN A 69 11.11 16.48 10.82
CA GLN A 69 12.12 16.72 11.86
C GLN A 69 11.83 15.94 13.18
N GLY A 70 12.49 14.79 13.39
CA GLY A 70 12.32 13.92 14.57
C GLY A 70 10.97 13.16 14.70
N ASN A 71 10.05 13.30 13.76
CA ASN A 71 8.70 12.72 13.72
C ASN A 71 8.58 11.43 12.87
N HIS A 72 9.70 10.76 12.55
CA HIS A 72 9.72 9.51 11.76
C HIS A 72 8.83 8.39 12.35
N LEU A 73 8.47 8.49 13.64
CA LEU A 73 7.69 7.51 14.39
C LEU A 73 6.19 7.47 14.04
N GLY A 74 5.66 8.45 13.29
CA GLY A 74 4.21 8.60 13.07
C GLY A 74 3.55 7.58 12.12
N LEU A 75 4.32 6.94 11.24
CA LEU A 75 3.80 5.98 10.25
C LEU A 75 3.94 4.52 10.66
N VAL A 76 4.90 4.24 11.53
CA VAL A 76 5.36 2.89 11.80
C VAL A 76 4.78 2.40 13.12
N PRO A 77 4.14 1.22 13.15
CA PRO A 77 3.87 0.53 14.39
C PRO A 77 5.19 0.01 14.96
N GLY A 78 5.84 0.81 15.79
CA GLY A 78 6.99 0.41 16.59
C GLY A 78 6.59 0.40 18.07
N PRO A 79 6.75 -0.72 18.80
CA PRO A 79 6.74 -0.65 20.25
C PRO A 79 8.06 -0.01 20.71
N GLY A 80 7.93 1.14 21.36
CA GLY A 80 8.81 1.62 22.42
C GLY A 80 10.27 1.91 22.06
N THR A 81 10.53 3.07 21.47
CA THR A 81 11.73 3.87 21.84
C THR A 81 11.55 4.57 23.20
N GLU A 82 10.41 4.35 23.86
CA GLU A 82 10.19 4.81 25.22
C GLU A 82 11.13 4.03 26.15
N PRO A 83 11.98 4.73 26.92
CA PRO A 83 12.66 4.08 28.01
C PRO A 83 11.61 3.40 28.90
N GLY A 84 11.75 2.09 29.14
CA GLY A 84 10.88 1.37 30.04
C GLY A 84 10.86 2.04 31.41
N GLU A 85 9.73 1.90 32.11
CA GLU A 85 9.61 2.42 33.46
C GLU A 85 10.74 1.82 34.33
N PRO A 86 11.43 2.64 35.13
CA PRO A 86 12.49 2.16 36.00
C PRO A 86 11.88 1.22 37.04
N ARG A 87 12.45 0.02 37.16
CA ARG A 87 12.04 -0.95 38.19
C ARG A 87 13.15 -1.17 39.21
N PRO A 88 12.82 -1.59 40.44
CA PRO A 88 13.82 -2.01 41.42
C PRO A 88 14.71 -3.13 40.86
N TYR A 89 16.01 -3.04 41.14
CA TYR A 89 17.00 -4.07 40.85
C TYR A 89 16.64 -5.37 41.55
N GLN A 90 16.77 -6.50 40.84
CA GLN A 90 16.72 -7.83 41.43
C GLN A 90 18.07 -8.54 41.24
N PRO A 91 18.50 -9.35 42.23
CA PRO A 91 19.70 -10.16 42.10
C PRO A 91 19.68 -11.02 40.83
N GLY A 92 20.65 -10.82 39.94
CA GLY A 92 20.73 -11.47 38.63
C GLY A 92 20.56 -10.51 37.44
N ASP A 93 20.12 -9.28 37.67
CA ASP A 93 20.04 -8.27 36.62
C ASP A 93 21.41 -7.69 36.22
N ASP A 94 21.55 -7.28 34.95
CA ASP A 94 22.75 -6.65 34.42
C ASP A 94 22.92 -5.21 34.94
N VAL A 95 23.89 -5.02 35.83
CA VAL A 95 24.28 -3.73 36.43
C VAL A 95 24.65 -2.65 35.40
N ARG A 96 24.99 -3.01 34.16
CA ARG A 96 25.23 -2.02 33.09
C ARG A 96 23.97 -1.26 32.68
N ARG A 97 22.79 -1.77 33.05
CA ARG A 97 21.48 -1.16 32.76
C ARG A 97 20.94 -0.31 33.92
N MET A 98 21.78 0.03 34.89
CA MET A 98 21.39 0.83 36.05
C MET A 98 20.96 2.24 35.65
N ASP A 99 19.79 2.66 36.14
CA ASP A 99 19.34 4.04 36.02
C ASP A 99 19.91 4.86 37.18
N TRP A 100 21.04 5.51 36.93
CA TRP A 100 21.70 6.35 37.94
C TRP A 100 20.86 7.56 38.35
N ALA A 101 20.00 8.09 37.47
CA ALA A 101 19.21 9.30 37.77
C ALA A 101 18.01 9.02 38.67
N VAL A 102 17.38 7.86 38.54
CA VAL A 102 16.32 7.41 39.46
C VAL A 102 16.95 6.89 40.75
N THR A 103 17.99 6.07 40.65
CA THR A 103 18.72 5.55 41.82
C THR A 103 19.25 6.67 42.71
N ALA A 104 19.77 7.77 42.13
CA ALA A 104 20.23 8.92 42.91
C ALA A 104 19.09 9.66 43.64
N ARG A 105 17.85 9.60 43.13
CA ARG A 105 16.68 10.26 43.73
C ARG A 105 15.98 9.41 44.78
N THR A 106 15.89 8.10 44.53
CA THR A 106 15.19 7.15 45.42
C THR A 106 16.12 6.51 46.43
N THR A 107 17.44 6.61 46.26
CA THR A 107 18.48 5.90 47.03
C THR A 107 18.40 4.36 46.97
N GLU A 108 17.51 3.83 46.12
CA GLU A 108 17.32 2.41 45.88
C GLU A 108 17.82 2.06 44.46
N PRO A 109 18.55 0.94 44.26
CA PRO A 109 19.04 0.58 42.94
C PRO A 109 17.90 0.29 41.97
N HIS A 110 17.81 1.09 40.90
CA HIS A 110 16.83 0.90 39.84
C HIS A 110 17.53 0.48 38.54
N ILE A 111 16.93 -0.45 37.81
CA ILE A 111 17.33 -0.78 36.45
C ILE A 111 16.31 -0.23 35.46
N ARG A 112 16.83 0.36 34.39
CA ARG A 112 16.02 0.73 33.23
C ARG A 112 15.93 -0.48 32.33
N GLU A 113 14.75 -1.09 32.26
CA GLU A 113 14.52 -2.08 31.22
C GLU A 113 14.53 -1.38 29.87
N THR A 114 15.51 -1.72 29.04
CA THR A 114 15.43 -1.45 27.62
C THR A 114 14.38 -2.42 27.10
N ILE A 115 13.21 -1.90 26.70
CA ILE A 115 12.30 -2.67 25.84
C ILE A 115 13.18 -3.07 24.65
N ALA A 116 13.38 -4.37 24.44
CA ALA A 116 14.15 -4.82 23.29
C ALA A 116 13.49 -4.21 22.04
N ASP A 117 14.26 -3.42 21.28
CA ASP A 117 13.85 -2.92 19.97
C ASP A 117 13.26 -4.10 19.21
N ARG A 118 11.93 -4.12 19.06
CA ARG A 118 11.33 -5.13 18.20
C ARG A 118 11.70 -4.73 16.79
N GLU A 119 12.65 -5.46 16.21
CA GLU A 119 12.96 -5.45 14.78
C GLU A 119 11.65 -5.48 13.99
N LEU A 120 11.27 -4.33 13.42
CA LEU A 120 10.06 -4.22 12.62
C LEU A 120 10.27 -4.99 11.32
N GLU A 121 9.37 -5.93 11.03
CA GLU A 121 9.26 -6.52 9.70
C GLU A 121 8.17 -5.77 8.91
N THR A 122 8.56 -5.05 7.86
CA THR A 122 7.65 -4.42 6.90
C THR A 122 7.48 -5.34 5.70
N GLN A 123 6.25 -5.58 5.27
CA GLN A 123 5.92 -6.34 4.07
C GLN A 123 5.12 -5.45 3.13
N LEU A 124 5.65 -5.20 1.94
CA LEU A 124 4.93 -4.52 0.88
C LEU A 124 4.10 -5.54 0.09
N VAL A 125 2.87 -5.20 -0.27
CA VAL A 125 2.08 -5.88 -1.29
C VAL A 125 1.88 -4.85 -2.38
N VAL A 126 2.61 -5.02 -3.49
CA VAL A 126 2.69 -4.04 -4.56
C VAL A 126 1.93 -4.59 -5.75
N ASP A 127 0.83 -3.93 -6.07
CA ASP A 127 0.12 -4.14 -7.31
C ASP A 127 0.84 -3.35 -8.41
N LEU A 128 1.10 -4.03 -9.52
CA LEU A 128 1.71 -3.51 -10.75
C LEU A 128 0.95 -4.10 -11.96
N SER A 129 -0.36 -4.27 -11.81
CA SER A 129 -1.28 -4.63 -12.88
C SER A 129 -1.36 -3.55 -13.97
N PRO A 130 -1.83 -3.88 -15.19
CA PRO A 130 -1.87 -2.94 -16.31
C PRO A 130 -2.63 -1.63 -16.06
N SER A 131 -3.57 -1.59 -15.10
CA SER A 131 -4.28 -0.36 -14.74
C SER A 131 -3.35 0.73 -14.19
N LEU A 132 -2.20 0.34 -13.63
CA LEU A 132 -1.21 1.23 -13.04
C LEU A 132 -0.16 1.71 -14.04
N ASP A 133 -0.09 1.13 -15.24
CA ASP A 133 0.78 1.59 -16.33
C ASP A 133 0.16 2.79 -17.09
N PHE A 134 -0.75 3.51 -16.44
CA PHE A 134 -1.48 4.66 -16.95
C PHE A 134 -1.17 5.92 -16.13
N GLY A 135 -1.13 7.06 -16.80
CA GLY A 135 -1.06 8.37 -16.15
C GLY A 135 -1.40 9.48 -17.12
N THR A 136 -2.14 10.48 -16.65
CA THR A 136 -2.57 11.60 -17.51
C THR A 136 -2.13 12.97 -17.01
N ALA A 137 -1.46 13.00 -15.86
CA ALA A 137 -0.97 14.20 -15.22
C ALA A 137 0.57 14.22 -15.20
N ALA A 138 1.18 14.54 -14.05
CA ALA A 138 2.62 14.78 -13.94
C ALA A 138 3.49 13.50 -13.97
N CYS A 139 2.89 12.34 -13.68
CA CYS A 139 3.55 11.04 -13.69
C CYS A 139 2.55 9.90 -13.94
N GLU A 140 3.08 8.71 -14.25
CA GLU A 140 2.29 7.48 -14.28
C GLU A 140 1.90 7.03 -12.87
N LYS A 141 0.80 6.28 -12.73
CA LYS A 141 0.41 5.64 -11.46
C LYS A 141 1.52 4.70 -10.98
N ARG A 142 2.18 3.97 -11.88
CA ARG A 142 3.33 3.11 -11.58
C ARG A 142 4.48 3.85 -10.91
N ASP A 143 4.83 5.04 -11.40
CA ASP A 143 5.88 5.86 -10.78
C ASP A 143 5.50 6.25 -9.35
N LEU A 144 4.21 6.55 -9.12
CA LEU A 144 3.70 6.88 -7.81
C LEU A 144 3.67 5.66 -6.87
N VAL A 145 3.39 4.46 -7.38
CA VAL A 145 3.50 3.19 -6.65
C VAL A 145 4.94 2.97 -6.18
N VAL A 146 5.93 3.13 -7.07
CA VAL A 146 7.35 2.99 -6.72
C VAL A 146 7.79 4.06 -5.72
N ALA A 147 7.32 5.30 -5.88
CA ALA A 147 7.57 6.39 -4.94
C ALA A 147 6.98 6.12 -3.55
N ALA A 148 5.76 5.59 -3.47
CA ALA A 148 5.14 5.17 -2.23
C ALA A 148 5.94 4.06 -1.54
N CYS A 149 6.38 3.05 -2.30
CA CYS A 149 7.25 1.99 -1.79
C CYS A 149 8.55 2.56 -1.23
N ALA A 150 9.21 3.48 -1.95
CA ALA A 150 10.44 4.12 -1.51
C ALA A 150 10.23 4.95 -0.23
N ALA A 151 9.11 5.66 -0.13
CA ALA A 151 8.75 6.42 1.07
C ALA A 151 8.53 5.50 2.26
N VAL A 152 7.73 4.43 2.11
CA VAL A 152 7.48 3.44 3.17
C VAL A 152 8.77 2.78 3.60
N VAL A 153 9.59 2.33 2.65
CA VAL A 153 10.91 1.75 2.95
C VAL A 153 11.75 2.74 3.73
N HIS A 154 11.82 4.01 3.31
CA HIS A 154 12.60 5.03 4.01
C HIS A 154 12.10 5.27 5.44
N LEU A 155 10.78 5.38 5.61
CA LEU A 155 10.14 5.68 6.89
C LEU A 155 10.16 4.48 7.85
N THR A 156 10.29 3.26 7.33
CA THR A 156 10.39 2.03 8.14
C THR A 156 11.83 1.58 8.38
N ARG A 157 12.83 2.35 7.91
CA ARG A 157 14.24 2.09 8.20
C ARG A 157 14.55 2.31 9.69
N GLY A 158 15.37 1.43 10.23
CA GLY A 158 15.84 1.47 11.61
C GLY A 158 16.83 0.34 11.88
N GLY A 159 17.56 0.41 12.99
CA GLY A 159 18.44 -0.66 13.43
C GLY A 159 17.65 -1.97 13.58
N GLY A 160 18.12 -3.04 12.94
CA GLY A 160 17.41 -4.32 12.91
C GLY A 160 16.31 -4.41 11.86
N ASN A 161 15.51 -3.37 11.59
CA ASN A 161 14.31 -3.46 10.74
C ASN A 161 14.54 -4.16 9.38
N ARG A 162 13.55 -4.97 8.97
CA ARG A 162 13.55 -5.73 7.72
C ARG A 162 12.43 -5.28 6.81
N VAL A 163 12.70 -5.29 5.51
CA VAL A 163 11.69 -5.03 4.48
C VAL A 163 11.66 -6.16 3.47
N GLY A 164 10.44 -6.63 3.16
CA GLY A 164 10.13 -7.62 2.14
C GLY A 164 8.98 -7.15 1.27
N ALA A 165 8.71 -7.84 0.17
CA ALA A 165 7.62 -7.50 -0.74
C ALA A 165 6.99 -8.72 -1.40
N VAL A 166 5.71 -8.59 -1.78
CA VAL A 166 5.02 -9.42 -2.76
C VAL A 166 4.63 -8.49 -3.89
N VAL A 167 5.11 -8.76 -5.09
CA VAL A 167 4.84 -7.96 -6.29
C VAL A 167 3.89 -8.76 -7.18
N ALA A 168 2.74 -8.19 -7.51
CA ALA A 168 1.73 -8.82 -8.34
C ALA A 168 1.47 -7.99 -9.59
N THR A 169 1.54 -8.60 -10.77
CA THR A 169 1.21 -7.97 -12.06
C THR A 169 -0.09 -8.51 -12.67
N GLY A 170 -0.83 -9.33 -11.91
CA GLY A 170 -1.93 -10.16 -12.42
C GLY A 170 -1.43 -11.45 -13.07
N ALA A 171 -0.50 -11.35 -14.03
CA ALA A 171 0.07 -12.53 -14.71
C ALA A 171 1.08 -13.30 -13.85
N ARG A 172 1.78 -12.59 -12.94
CA ARG A 172 2.82 -13.16 -12.08
C ARG A 172 2.72 -12.57 -10.68
N THR A 173 3.04 -13.40 -9.69
CA THR A 173 3.25 -12.97 -8.31
C THR A 173 4.67 -13.37 -7.90
N GLU A 174 5.54 -12.37 -7.70
CA GLU A 174 6.91 -12.56 -7.22
C GLU A 174 6.98 -12.25 -5.72
N ARG A 175 7.69 -13.09 -4.97
CA ARG A 175 7.97 -12.84 -3.56
C ARG A 175 9.42 -12.48 -3.34
N LEU A 176 9.63 -11.36 -2.67
CA LEU A 176 10.91 -10.88 -2.19
C LEU A 176 11.00 -11.07 -0.66
N PRO A 177 11.93 -11.89 -0.16
CA PRO A 177 12.04 -12.16 1.27
C PRO A 177 12.45 -10.92 2.06
N ALA A 178 11.98 -10.84 3.31
CA ALA A 178 12.31 -9.73 4.20
C ALA A 178 13.79 -9.75 4.58
N ARG A 179 14.51 -8.67 4.26
CA ARG A 179 15.93 -8.53 4.57
C ARG A 179 16.19 -7.17 5.21
N GLY A 180 17.12 -7.16 6.16
CA GLY A 180 17.56 -5.94 6.83
C GLY A 180 18.71 -5.26 6.09
N GLY A 181 18.93 -4.00 6.43
CA GLY A 181 20.05 -3.21 5.91
C GLY A 181 19.74 -2.47 4.61
N GLU A 182 20.50 -1.40 4.39
CA GLU A 182 20.26 -0.46 3.29
C GLU A 182 20.45 -1.10 1.91
N THR A 183 21.47 -1.95 1.74
CA THR A 183 21.69 -2.66 0.47
C THR A 183 20.49 -3.53 0.07
N ALA A 184 19.89 -4.23 1.03
CA ALA A 184 18.73 -5.07 0.78
C ALA A 184 17.49 -4.23 0.43
N ALA A 185 17.29 -3.10 1.14
CA ALA A 185 16.21 -2.17 0.84
C ALA A 185 16.33 -1.57 -0.57
N ARG A 186 17.53 -1.15 -0.99
CA ARG A 186 17.76 -0.65 -2.36
C ARG A 186 17.54 -1.71 -3.42
N GLU A 187 17.99 -2.94 -3.15
CA GLU A 187 17.78 -4.07 -4.06
C GLU A 187 16.29 -4.39 -4.22
N LEU A 188 15.52 -4.38 -3.13
CA LEU A 188 14.07 -4.56 -3.17
C LEU A 188 13.39 -3.48 -4.03
N LEU A 189 13.73 -2.20 -3.85
CA LEU A 189 13.19 -1.11 -4.68
C LEU A 189 13.57 -1.25 -6.15
N ARG A 190 14.82 -1.66 -6.45
CA ARG A 190 15.25 -1.95 -7.83
C ARG A 190 14.42 -3.06 -8.48
N ARG A 191 14.12 -4.13 -7.76
CA ARG A 191 13.30 -5.24 -8.28
C ARG A 191 11.86 -4.84 -8.52
N ILE A 192 11.25 -4.09 -7.59
CA ILE A 192 9.89 -3.57 -7.75
C ILE A 192 9.82 -2.68 -9.01
N ALA A 193 10.70 -1.69 -9.10
CA ALA A 193 10.71 -0.73 -10.21
C ALA A 193 11.09 -1.37 -11.56
N GLY A 194 11.98 -2.36 -11.53
CA GLY A 194 12.40 -3.11 -12.72
C GLY A 194 11.45 -4.24 -13.13
N THR A 195 10.32 -4.43 -12.44
CA THR A 195 9.32 -5.42 -12.83
C THR A 195 8.75 -5.02 -14.20
N PRO A 196 8.71 -5.91 -15.20
CA PRO A 196 8.16 -5.58 -16.51
C PRO A 196 6.63 -5.42 -16.45
N PRO A 197 6.04 -4.50 -17.24
CA PRO A 197 4.60 -4.40 -17.42
C PRO A 197 3.99 -5.74 -17.86
N ALA A 198 2.80 -6.06 -17.37
CA ALA A 198 2.04 -7.19 -17.89
C ALA A 198 1.40 -6.85 -19.24
N PRO A 199 1.10 -7.84 -20.10
CA PRO A 199 0.37 -7.59 -21.34
C PRO A 199 -1.02 -6.98 -21.07
N GLU A 200 -1.49 -6.12 -21.98
CA GLU A 200 -2.89 -5.63 -21.99
C GLU A 200 -3.87 -6.83 -21.93
N GLY A 201 -4.96 -6.68 -21.19
CA GLY A 201 -5.93 -7.78 -20.99
C GLY A 201 -5.58 -8.72 -19.83
N THR A 202 -4.64 -8.33 -18.97
CA THR A 202 -4.32 -9.05 -17.74
C THR A 202 -5.02 -8.39 -16.56
N ARG A 203 -5.93 -9.11 -15.89
CA ARG A 203 -6.58 -8.64 -14.66
C ARG A 203 -5.64 -8.74 -13.46
N GLY A 204 -5.67 -7.73 -12.59
CA GLY A 204 -4.95 -7.76 -11.31
C GLY A 204 -5.47 -8.84 -10.36
N ASP A 205 -4.58 -9.42 -9.56
CA ASP A 205 -4.92 -10.42 -8.53
C ASP A 205 -4.43 -9.97 -7.15
N LEU A 206 -5.07 -8.93 -6.62
CA LEU A 206 -4.79 -8.43 -5.28
C LEU A 206 -5.12 -9.46 -4.18
N PRO A 207 -6.24 -10.21 -4.23
CA PRO A 207 -6.52 -11.26 -3.25
C PRO A 207 -5.41 -12.32 -3.20
N GLY A 208 -4.95 -12.81 -4.36
CA GLY A 208 -3.85 -13.77 -4.44
C GLY A 208 -2.53 -13.23 -3.90
N ALA A 209 -2.23 -11.95 -4.14
CA ALA A 209 -1.05 -11.28 -3.58
C ALA A 209 -1.10 -11.19 -2.04
N LEU A 210 -2.26 -10.87 -1.48
CA LEU A 210 -2.48 -10.84 -0.02
C LEU A 210 -2.40 -12.25 0.59
N GLU A 211 -2.98 -13.25 -0.07
CA GLU A 211 -2.92 -14.65 0.36
C GLU A 211 -1.50 -15.22 0.30
N ALA A 212 -0.72 -14.84 -0.72
CA ALA A 212 0.69 -15.19 -0.77
C ALA A 212 1.37 -14.73 0.53
N LEU A 213 1.14 -13.50 0.99
CA LEU A 213 1.77 -13.00 2.19
C LEU A 213 1.50 -13.85 3.46
N ARG A 214 0.35 -14.54 3.53
CA ARG A 214 -0.02 -15.38 4.69
C ARG A 214 0.86 -16.61 4.88
N ARG A 215 1.52 -17.12 3.82
CA ARG A 215 2.25 -18.41 3.87
C ARG A 215 3.66 -18.29 3.27
N PRO A 216 4.75 -18.68 3.97
CA PRO A 216 4.78 -19.10 5.37
C PRO A 216 4.49 -17.93 6.33
N PRO A 217 4.05 -18.22 7.58
CA PRO A 217 3.77 -17.20 8.59
C PRO A 217 5.00 -16.30 8.84
N ARG A 218 4.78 -14.99 8.84
CA ARG A 218 5.82 -13.98 9.10
C ARG A 218 5.76 -13.45 10.54
N ARG A 219 6.80 -12.72 10.94
CA ARG A 219 6.80 -12.00 12.22
C ARG A 219 5.71 -10.95 12.23
N ARG A 220 5.19 -10.63 13.42
CA ARG A 220 4.27 -9.50 13.63
C ARG A 220 4.95 -8.23 13.11
N GLY A 221 4.23 -7.39 12.36
CA GLY A 221 4.84 -6.24 11.72
C GLY A 221 3.83 -5.38 10.95
N LEU A 222 4.35 -4.57 10.04
CA LEU A 222 3.57 -3.68 9.18
C LEU A 222 3.37 -4.33 7.82
N VAL A 223 2.11 -4.41 7.36
CA VAL A 223 1.80 -4.74 5.97
C VAL A 223 1.32 -3.48 5.27
N VAL A 224 1.97 -3.14 4.16
CA VAL A 224 1.60 -1.99 3.33
C VAL A 224 1.16 -2.49 1.97
N VAL A 225 -0.10 -2.27 1.63
CA VAL A 225 -0.68 -2.59 0.33
C VAL A 225 -0.65 -1.33 -0.53
N VAL A 226 -0.06 -1.38 -1.73
CA VAL A 226 0.00 -0.27 -2.67
C VAL A 226 -0.69 -0.72 -3.96
N SER A 227 -1.84 -0.12 -4.26
CA SER A 227 -2.71 -0.46 -5.41
C SER A 227 -3.62 0.73 -5.72
N ASP A 228 -4.22 0.76 -6.90
CA ASP A 228 -5.35 1.65 -7.20
C ASP A 228 -6.70 1.09 -6.71
N PHE A 229 -6.72 -0.14 -6.16
CA PHE A 229 -7.90 -0.83 -5.61
C PHE A 229 -9.10 -0.86 -6.57
N LEU A 230 -8.83 -0.83 -7.88
CA LEU A 230 -9.84 -0.81 -8.90
C LEU A 230 -10.61 -2.14 -8.94
N GLY A 231 -11.92 -2.08 -9.21
CA GLY A 231 -12.76 -3.26 -9.42
C GLY A 231 -13.55 -3.71 -8.19
N ASP A 232 -13.73 -5.02 -8.03
CA ASP A 232 -14.51 -5.59 -6.94
C ASP A 232 -13.72 -5.63 -5.63
N VAL A 233 -14.42 -5.52 -4.49
CA VAL A 233 -13.79 -5.52 -3.16
C VAL A 233 -13.62 -6.95 -2.62
N ASP A 234 -13.16 -7.87 -3.46
CA ASP A 234 -12.95 -9.28 -3.12
C ASP A 234 -11.72 -9.51 -2.21
N TRP A 235 -10.80 -8.55 -2.18
CA TRP A 235 -9.60 -8.53 -1.34
C TRP A 235 -9.87 -8.24 0.14
N GLU A 236 -11.05 -7.74 0.51
CA GLU A 236 -11.36 -7.30 1.89
C GLU A 236 -11.17 -8.43 2.92
N ARG A 237 -11.60 -9.64 2.57
CA ARG A 237 -11.48 -10.82 3.44
C ARG A 237 -10.01 -11.19 3.67
N ALA A 238 -9.20 -11.20 2.62
CA ALA A 238 -7.78 -11.51 2.71
C ALA A 238 -7.04 -10.46 3.54
N LEU A 239 -7.37 -9.17 3.34
CA LEU A 239 -6.80 -8.06 4.09
C LEU A 239 -7.15 -8.15 5.58
N ARG A 240 -8.43 -8.40 5.92
CA ARG A 240 -8.89 -8.58 7.30
C ARG A 240 -8.19 -9.75 7.99
N ALA A 241 -7.89 -10.84 7.28
CA ALA A 241 -7.15 -11.97 7.84
C ALA A 241 -5.72 -11.59 8.28
N LEU A 242 -5.08 -10.63 7.60
CA LEU A 242 -3.75 -10.13 7.97
C LEU A 242 -3.80 -9.24 9.23
N ARG A 243 -4.90 -8.53 9.47
CA ARG A 243 -5.07 -7.61 10.62
C ARG A 243 -4.86 -8.28 11.98
N ALA A 244 -5.14 -9.58 12.08
CA ALA A 244 -4.97 -10.35 13.32
C ALA A 244 -3.51 -10.37 13.82
N ARG A 245 -2.53 -10.25 12.91
CA ARG A 245 -1.10 -10.30 13.23
C ARG A 245 -0.33 -9.08 12.76
N HIS A 246 -0.90 -8.25 11.90
CA HIS A 246 -0.20 -7.14 11.30
C HIS A 246 -0.98 -5.85 11.49
N ASP A 247 -0.24 -4.77 11.63
CA ASP A 247 -0.79 -3.45 11.44
C ASP A 247 -0.84 -3.19 9.93
N LEU A 248 -1.94 -2.61 9.46
CA LEU A 248 -2.24 -2.51 8.02
C LEU A 248 -2.24 -1.05 7.57
N LEU A 249 -1.59 -0.81 6.43
CA LEU A 249 -1.64 0.44 5.69
C LEU A 249 -2.00 0.12 4.23
N ALA A 250 -3.05 0.76 3.73
CA ALA A 250 -3.41 0.77 2.32
C ALA A 250 -3.02 2.13 1.74
N VAL A 251 -2.23 2.10 0.68
CA VAL A 251 -1.86 3.25 -0.13
C VAL A 251 -2.62 3.14 -1.45
N GLU A 252 -3.67 3.93 -1.58
CA GLU A 252 -4.48 4.03 -2.80
C GLU A 252 -3.82 5.03 -3.76
N VAL A 253 -3.55 4.60 -4.99
CA VAL A 253 -2.97 5.44 -6.05
C VAL A 253 -4.06 5.81 -7.03
N VAL A 254 -4.30 7.11 -7.23
CA VAL A 254 -5.42 7.61 -8.04
C VAL A 254 -4.94 8.58 -9.12
N ASP A 255 -5.45 8.42 -10.34
CA ASP A 255 -5.31 9.42 -11.40
C ASP A 255 -6.62 10.22 -11.55
N PRO A 256 -6.59 11.53 -11.87
CA PRO A 256 -7.80 12.32 -12.10
C PRO A 256 -8.76 11.72 -13.14
N ARG A 257 -8.23 10.99 -14.12
CA ARG A 257 -9.04 10.35 -15.17
C ARG A 257 -9.72 9.07 -14.72
N ASP A 258 -9.32 8.51 -13.58
CA ASP A 258 -10.07 7.45 -12.91
C ASP A 258 -11.36 8.02 -12.27
N GLU A 259 -11.42 9.33 -12.01
CA GLU A 259 -12.56 10.01 -11.38
C GLU A 259 -13.46 10.75 -12.37
N GLU A 260 -12.88 11.34 -13.42
CA GLU A 260 -13.60 12.23 -14.34
C GLU A 260 -13.19 12.05 -15.80
N LEU A 261 -14.20 11.92 -16.67
CA LEU A 261 -14.01 11.90 -18.12
C LEU A 261 -13.84 13.34 -18.68
N PRO A 262 -12.85 13.61 -19.55
CA PRO A 262 -12.61 14.93 -20.13
C PRO A 262 -13.69 15.41 -21.09
N ASP A 263 -13.95 16.72 -21.13
CA ASP A 263 -14.83 17.34 -22.14
C ASP A 263 -14.12 17.55 -23.49
N VAL A 264 -13.70 16.47 -24.13
CA VAL A 264 -12.93 16.51 -25.39
C VAL A 264 -13.66 15.83 -26.56
N GLY A 265 -14.98 15.66 -26.43
CA GLY A 265 -15.79 14.98 -27.45
C GLY A 265 -15.59 13.46 -27.41
N THR A 266 -15.28 12.87 -28.56
CA THR A 266 -15.13 11.42 -28.70
C THR A 266 -13.75 10.94 -28.26
N VAL A 267 -13.73 10.02 -27.30
CA VAL A 267 -12.50 9.41 -26.76
C VAL A 267 -12.57 7.90 -26.93
N VAL A 268 -11.41 7.26 -27.06
CA VAL A 268 -11.30 5.80 -27.00
C VAL A 268 -10.97 5.42 -25.56
N LEU A 269 -11.92 4.77 -24.88
CA LEU A 269 -11.69 4.16 -23.58
C LEU A 269 -11.10 2.77 -23.79
N ALA A 270 -9.89 2.55 -23.29
CA ALA A 270 -9.27 1.25 -23.22
C ALA A 270 -9.46 0.69 -21.81
N ASP A 271 -10.05 -0.48 -21.70
CA ASP A 271 -10.09 -1.25 -20.46
C ASP A 271 -8.77 -2.04 -20.35
N PRO A 272 -7.88 -1.70 -19.39
CA PRO A 272 -6.59 -2.36 -19.25
C PRO A 272 -6.71 -3.83 -18.82
N GLU A 273 -7.80 -4.21 -18.14
CA GLU A 273 -8.00 -5.58 -17.66
C GLU A 273 -8.53 -6.53 -18.73
N THR A 274 -9.35 -6.02 -19.66
CA THR A 274 -9.93 -6.84 -20.74
C THR A 274 -9.27 -6.63 -22.10
N GLY A 275 -8.48 -5.55 -22.25
CA GLY A 275 -7.92 -5.12 -23.53
C GLY A 275 -8.97 -4.57 -24.51
N HIS A 276 -10.24 -4.46 -24.08
CA HIS A 276 -11.29 -3.93 -24.93
C HIS A 276 -11.15 -2.41 -25.09
N ARG A 277 -11.32 -1.95 -26.33
CA ARG A 277 -11.32 -0.53 -26.67
C ARG A 277 -12.71 -0.16 -27.16
N ARG A 278 -13.30 0.88 -26.56
CA ARG A 278 -14.61 1.39 -26.95
C ARG A 278 -14.50 2.86 -27.26
N GLU A 279 -14.97 3.25 -28.42
CA GLU A 279 -15.14 4.66 -28.77
C GLU A 279 -16.39 5.18 -28.06
N VAL A 280 -16.22 6.23 -27.28
CA VAL A 280 -17.28 6.80 -26.44
C VAL A 280 -17.27 8.31 -26.58
N THR A 281 -18.43 8.87 -26.90
CA THR A 281 -18.63 10.33 -26.92
C THR A 281 -18.87 10.82 -25.50
N THR A 282 -17.99 11.70 -25.03
CA THR A 282 -18.03 12.23 -23.67
C THR A 282 -19.12 13.29 -23.50
N THR A 283 -20.37 12.84 -23.38
CA THR A 283 -21.52 13.70 -23.09
C THR A 283 -21.54 14.13 -21.62
N ALA A 284 -22.16 15.27 -21.30
CA ALA A 284 -22.32 15.73 -19.92
C ALA A 284 -23.02 14.68 -19.03
N THR A 285 -24.02 13.97 -19.56
CA THR A 285 -24.72 12.90 -18.84
C THR A 285 -23.79 11.73 -18.52
N LEU A 286 -22.97 11.31 -19.50
CA LEU A 286 -22.00 10.24 -19.28
C LEU A 286 -20.94 10.64 -18.26
N ARG A 287 -20.40 11.87 -18.34
CA ARG A 287 -19.43 12.39 -17.36
C ARG A 287 -19.99 12.35 -15.94
N ARG A 288 -21.23 12.83 -15.75
CA ARG A 288 -21.87 12.82 -14.42
C ARG A 288 -22.10 11.41 -13.90
N ARG A 289 -22.52 10.48 -14.76
CA ARG A 289 -22.68 9.06 -14.38
C ARG A 289 -21.34 8.42 -14.01
N PHE A 290 -20.31 8.63 -14.82
CA PHE A 290 -18.97 8.13 -14.55
C PHE A 290 -18.42 8.63 -13.21
N ALA A 291 -18.50 9.95 -12.98
CA ALA A 291 -18.05 10.55 -11.72
C ALA A 291 -18.84 10.04 -10.50
N ALA A 292 -20.15 9.82 -10.66
CA ALA A 292 -20.99 9.25 -9.60
C ALA A 292 -20.59 7.80 -9.27
N GLU A 293 -20.37 6.96 -10.29
CA GLU A 293 -19.92 5.58 -10.12
C GLU A 293 -18.51 5.51 -9.51
N ALA A 294 -17.58 6.35 -9.97
CA ALA A 294 -16.23 6.45 -9.41
C ALA A 294 -16.27 6.88 -7.94
N ALA A 295 -17.11 7.86 -7.58
CA ALA A 295 -17.31 8.27 -6.19
C ALA A 295 -17.92 7.15 -5.34
N ALA A 296 -18.92 6.43 -5.86
CA ALA A 296 -19.53 5.30 -5.17
C ALA A 296 -18.54 4.15 -4.95
N HIS A 297 -17.71 3.84 -5.95
CA HIS A 297 -16.67 2.82 -5.85
C HIS A 297 -15.62 3.19 -4.78
N ARG A 298 -15.09 4.42 -4.79
CA ARG A 298 -14.16 4.89 -3.76
C ARG A 298 -14.76 4.85 -2.36
N ALA A 299 -16.05 5.19 -2.22
CA ALA A 299 -16.74 5.07 -0.94
C ALA A 299 -16.79 3.61 -0.45
N ARG A 300 -17.02 2.64 -1.36
CA ARG A 300 -16.96 1.20 -1.06
C ARG A 300 -15.55 0.76 -0.65
N VAL A 301 -14.52 1.15 -1.41
CA VAL A 301 -13.11 0.84 -1.09
C VAL A 301 -12.73 1.40 0.27
N ALA A 302 -13.02 2.68 0.53
CA ALA A 302 -12.71 3.32 1.81
C ALA A 302 -13.47 2.67 2.98
N ALA A 303 -14.73 2.26 2.78
CA ALA A 303 -15.49 1.53 3.79
C ALA A 303 -14.90 0.14 4.07
N ALA A 304 -14.50 -0.60 3.02
CA ALA A 304 -13.86 -1.90 3.14
C ALA A 304 -12.50 -1.83 3.84
N LEU A 305 -11.66 -0.85 3.50
CA LEU A 305 -10.38 -0.59 4.16
C LEU A 305 -10.57 -0.29 5.66
N ARG A 306 -11.53 0.59 5.99
CA ARG A 306 -11.89 0.86 7.39
C ARG A 306 -12.40 -0.40 8.10
N GLY A 307 -13.27 -1.18 7.44
CA GLY A 307 -13.81 -2.44 7.97
C GLY A 307 -12.76 -3.55 8.14
N ALA A 308 -11.66 -3.49 7.40
CA ALA A 308 -10.49 -4.37 7.57
C ALA A 308 -9.52 -3.86 8.64
N GLY A 309 -9.72 -2.64 9.18
CA GLY A 309 -8.85 -2.01 10.15
C GLY A 309 -7.53 -1.51 9.56
N ALA A 310 -7.52 -1.22 8.25
CA ALA A 310 -6.38 -0.65 7.54
C ALA A 310 -6.41 0.87 7.59
N ALA A 311 -5.25 1.47 7.87
CA ALA A 311 -5.05 2.89 7.66
C ALA A 311 -5.05 3.19 6.16
N HIS A 312 -5.56 4.34 5.75
CA HIS A 312 -5.77 4.64 4.34
C HIS A 312 -5.06 5.94 3.95
N LEU A 313 -4.03 5.82 3.13
CA LEU A 313 -3.30 6.92 2.50
C LEU A 313 -3.71 6.98 1.03
N VAL A 314 -4.12 8.14 0.55
CA VAL A 314 -4.43 8.35 -0.87
C VAL A 314 -3.32 9.21 -1.48
N LEU A 315 -2.73 8.74 -2.57
CA LEU A 315 -1.75 9.46 -3.38
C LEU A 315 -2.33 9.71 -4.75
N ARG A 316 -2.12 10.92 -5.29
CA ARG A 316 -2.66 11.30 -6.59
C ARG A 316 -1.57 11.71 -7.58
N THR A 317 -1.75 11.39 -8.85
CA THR A 317 -0.82 11.76 -9.94
C THR A 317 -0.81 13.26 -10.27
N ASP A 318 -1.74 14.04 -9.69
CA ASP A 318 -1.90 15.49 -9.85
C ASP A 318 -1.52 16.32 -8.61
N ARG A 319 -1.01 15.69 -7.53
CA ARG A 319 -0.68 16.37 -6.27
C ARG A 319 0.68 15.98 -5.71
N ASP A 320 1.27 16.88 -4.91
CA ASP A 320 2.53 16.61 -4.19
C ASP A 320 2.39 15.43 -3.21
N TRP A 321 2.76 14.25 -3.68
CA TRP A 321 2.68 12.99 -2.95
C TRP A 321 3.53 12.97 -1.69
N VAL A 322 4.64 13.71 -1.64
CA VAL A 322 5.46 13.81 -0.44
C VAL A 322 4.68 14.55 0.64
N ALA A 323 4.02 15.64 0.27
CA ALA A 323 3.17 16.39 1.19
C ALA A 323 1.99 15.55 1.68
N ASP A 324 1.39 14.70 0.82
CA ASP A 324 0.34 13.75 1.23
C ASP A 324 0.85 12.72 2.24
N VAL A 325 2.01 12.10 2.00
CA VAL A 325 2.65 11.17 2.95
C VAL A 325 2.91 11.85 4.29
N VAL A 326 3.45 13.08 4.28
CA VAL A 326 3.73 13.86 5.50
C VAL A 326 2.44 14.20 6.25
N ARG A 327 1.41 14.69 5.55
CA ARG A 327 0.10 14.99 6.16
C ARG A 327 -0.48 13.76 6.84
N PHE A 328 -0.44 12.62 6.16
CA PHE A 328 -0.91 11.35 6.71
C PHE A 328 -0.10 10.90 7.92
N ALA A 329 1.22 10.98 7.87
CA ALA A 329 2.12 10.66 8.99
C ALA A 329 1.80 11.49 10.25
N VAL A 330 1.60 12.80 10.06
CA VAL A 330 1.29 13.74 11.16
C VAL A 330 -0.11 13.49 11.72
N ALA A 331 -1.11 13.24 10.86
CA ALA A 331 -2.47 12.93 11.29
C ALA A 331 -2.53 11.63 12.10
N ARG A 332 -1.79 10.60 11.66
CA ARG A 332 -1.73 9.30 12.34
C ARG A 332 -1.13 9.40 13.74
N LYS A 333 -0.10 10.24 13.95
CA LYS A 333 0.48 10.49 15.28
C LYS A 333 -0.54 11.04 16.29
N ARG A 334 -1.45 11.92 15.84
CA ARG A 334 -2.47 12.55 16.71
C ARG A 334 -3.57 11.58 17.13
N GLY A 335 -3.77 10.48 16.41
CA GLY A 335 -4.71 9.41 16.77
C GLY A 335 -4.13 8.30 17.65
N TRP A 336 -2.80 8.26 17.84
CA TRP A 336 -2.08 7.26 18.65
C TRP A 336 -1.68 7.85 20.02
N SER A 337 -2.57 8.56 20.71
CA SER A 337 -2.40 8.79 22.15
C SER A 337 -3.05 7.63 22.90
N GLY A 338 -2.27 6.58 23.21
CA GLY A 338 -2.58 5.58 24.24
C GLY A 338 -3.59 4.49 23.86
N GLY A 339 -3.17 3.51 23.06
CA GLY A 339 -3.92 2.27 22.82
C GLY A 339 -3.33 1.08 23.58
N ALA A 340 -3.24 1.16 24.90
CA ALA A 340 -3.04 -0.01 25.75
C ALA A 340 -4.31 -0.86 25.72
N THR A 341 -4.47 -1.73 24.72
CA THR A 341 -5.31 -2.93 24.90
C THR A 341 -4.57 -3.90 25.82
N THR A 342 -4.54 -3.59 27.12
CA THR A 342 -4.37 -4.60 28.15
C THR A 342 -5.60 -5.50 28.06
N GLY A 343 -5.44 -6.66 27.46
CA GLY A 343 -6.39 -7.76 27.60
C GLY A 343 -6.43 -8.19 29.06
N ARG A 344 -7.30 -7.56 29.86
CA ARG A 344 -7.77 -8.13 31.11
C ARG A 344 -9.08 -8.82 30.81
N VAL A 345 -9.01 -10.13 30.63
CA VAL A 345 -10.17 -11.01 30.73
C VAL A 345 -10.72 -10.84 32.15
N PRO A 346 -11.98 -10.41 32.35
CA PRO A 346 -12.61 -10.54 33.66
C PRO A 346 -12.94 -12.02 33.83
N THR A 347 -12.24 -12.69 34.74
CA THR A 347 -12.65 -14.00 35.27
C THR A 347 -13.95 -13.81 36.04
N PRO A 348 -15.10 -14.42 35.66
CA PRO A 348 -16.25 -14.45 36.55
C PRO A 348 -16.01 -15.49 37.65
N ALA A 349 -16.10 -15.05 38.90
CA ALA A 349 -16.17 -15.94 40.06
C ALA A 349 -17.53 -16.69 40.08
N PRO A 350 -17.61 -17.90 40.66
CA PRO A 350 -18.75 -18.78 40.50
C PRO A 350 -19.85 -18.50 41.52
N GLY A 351 -21.10 -18.77 41.12
CA GLY A 351 -22.19 -19.10 42.05
C GLY A 351 -23.43 -18.23 41.93
N ALA A 352 -24.47 -18.76 41.28
CA ALA A 352 -25.68 -19.21 41.94
C ALA A 352 -26.70 -19.66 40.88
N ALA A 353 -27.16 -20.89 41.04
CA ALA A 353 -28.15 -21.53 40.19
C ALA A 353 -29.52 -20.85 40.30
N THR A 354 -30.22 -20.74 39.16
CA THR A 354 -31.65 -21.11 39.03
C THR A 354 -32.06 -21.04 37.54
N SER A 355 -32.28 -22.21 36.95
CA SER A 355 -33.25 -22.46 35.86
C SER A 355 -34.52 -23.04 36.52
N PRO A 356 -35.72 -23.14 35.88
CA PRO A 356 -35.92 -23.26 34.42
C PRO A 356 -37.19 -22.58 33.84
N GLY A 357 -37.32 -22.60 32.50
CA GLY A 357 -38.60 -22.28 31.85
C GLY A 357 -38.57 -22.25 30.30
N ALA A 358 -38.76 -23.43 29.70
CA ALA A 358 -39.48 -23.72 28.44
C ALA A 358 -39.12 -23.03 27.10
N SER A 359 -38.67 -23.85 26.14
CA SER A 359 -38.84 -23.73 24.68
C SER A 359 -40.27 -24.10 24.23
N PRO A 360 -40.60 -24.24 22.91
CA PRO A 360 -40.10 -23.63 21.66
C PRO A 360 -41.27 -23.08 20.78
N ASP A 361 -41.00 -22.33 19.69
CA ASP A 361 -41.61 -22.65 18.38
C ASP A 361 -41.02 -21.92 17.16
N ALA A 362 -41.12 -22.61 16.02
CA ALA A 362 -41.08 -22.19 14.60
C ALA A 362 -39.88 -21.35 14.09
N GLY A 363 -39.09 -21.75 13.08
CA GLY A 363 -39.47 -22.40 11.83
C GLY A 363 -39.77 -21.35 10.76
N ILE A 364 -38.87 -21.17 9.78
CA ILE A 364 -39.14 -20.85 8.36
C ILE A 364 -37.79 -20.73 7.62
N GLU A 365 -37.57 -21.69 6.72
CA GLU A 365 -36.67 -21.58 5.59
C GLU A 365 -37.23 -20.57 4.58
N LEU A 366 -36.38 -19.77 3.93
CA LEU A 366 -36.62 -19.35 2.55
C LEU A 366 -35.28 -19.14 1.82
N ARG A 367 -35.03 -20.04 0.87
CA ARG A 367 -34.11 -19.88 -0.26
C ARG A 367 -34.59 -18.71 -1.13
N SER A 368 -33.68 -17.96 -1.77
CA SER A 368 -33.74 -17.69 -3.23
C SER A 368 -32.65 -16.73 -3.73
N ALA A 369 -31.98 -17.22 -4.78
CA ALA A 369 -31.52 -16.55 -6.01
C ALA A 369 -30.52 -15.37 -5.99
N ALA A 370 -29.38 -15.68 -6.61
CA ALA A 370 -28.51 -14.80 -7.36
C ALA A 370 -29.25 -13.93 -8.38
N SER A 371 -28.74 -12.71 -8.58
CA SER A 371 -29.01 -11.89 -9.76
C SER A 371 -27.70 -11.23 -10.23
N PRO A 372 -27.34 -11.31 -11.52
CA PRO A 372 -26.12 -10.74 -12.07
C PRO A 372 -26.30 -9.26 -12.48
N GLY A 373 -25.21 -8.49 -12.38
CA GLY A 373 -25.16 -7.06 -12.66
C GLY A 373 -25.32 -6.69 -14.15
N PRO A 374 -25.61 -5.41 -14.44
CA PRO A 374 -26.09 -4.98 -15.75
C PRO A 374 -24.95 -4.52 -16.65
N PHE A 375 -24.41 -5.41 -17.47
CA PHE A 375 -23.73 -5.05 -18.71
C PHE A 375 -24.40 -5.80 -19.87
N GLY A 376 -25.54 -5.26 -20.29
CA GLY A 376 -26.28 -5.74 -21.44
C GLY A 376 -26.79 -4.56 -22.27
N ARG A 377 -26.16 -4.37 -23.43
CA ARG A 377 -26.65 -3.64 -24.61
C ARG A 377 -26.97 -2.14 -24.44
N ALA A 378 -26.07 -1.32 -24.97
CA ALA A 378 -26.38 -0.27 -25.96
C ALA A 378 -25.10 0.04 -26.74
#